data_AF-A0A4U9D6T1-F1
#
_entry.id   AF-A0A4U9D6T1-F1
#
_cell.length_a   1.000
_cell.length_b   1.000
_cell.length_c   1.000
_cell.angle_alpha   90.00
_cell.angle_beta   90.00
_cell.angle_gamma   90.00
#
_symmetry.space_group_name_H-M   'P 1'
#
loop_
_entity.id
_entity.type
_entity.pdbx_description
1 polymer ?
#
loop_
_entity_poly.entity_id
_entity_poly.type
_entity_poly.pdbx_seq_one_letter_code
_entity_poly.pdbx_strand_id
1 'polypeptide(L)'
;MKWTPPGWLVAGALLMAASSLQAADVTITVNGKVVAKPCTVSTTNATVELGDLYTFSLVSAGAASAWHSVALDLSNCPIGTSRVVATFSGTADGTGYYKTRAPPAISSSSCRTAAAPR
;
A
#
# COMPACT_ATOMS: atom_id res chain seq x y z
N MET A 1 -14.44 -55.19 -66.27
CA MET A 1 -12.96 -55.12 -66.20
C MET A 1 -12.60 -54.50 -64.86
N LYS A 2 -11.87 -55.22 -64.00
CA LYS A 2 -11.50 -54.77 -62.64
C LYS A 2 -10.04 -54.32 -62.67
N TRP A 3 -9.80 -53.03 -62.44
CA TRP A 3 -8.49 -52.41 -62.48
C TRP A 3 -7.92 -52.41 -61.06
N THR A 4 -6.95 -53.29 -60.79
CA THR A 4 -6.26 -53.37 -59.49
C THR A 4 -4.98 -52.53 -59.56
N PRO A 5 -4.88 -51.41 -58.83
CA PRO A 5 -3.66 -50.61 -58.83
C PRO A 5 -2.52 -51.36 -58.11
N PRO A 6 -1.27 -51.27 -58.60
CA PRO A 6 -0.13 -51.96 -58.00
C PRO A 6 0.14 -51.42 -56.60
N GLY A 7 0.24 -52.33 -55.61
CA GLY A 7 0.33 -52.02 -54.18
C GLY A 7 1.49 -51.08 -53.77
N TRP A 8 2.51 -50.95 -54.62
CA TRP A 8 3.57 -49.94 -54.45
C TRP A 8 2.99 -48.52 -54.40
N LEU A 9 2.02 -48.19 -55.27
CA LEU A 9 1.46 -46.84 -55.35
C LEU A 9 0.70 -46.45 -54.07
N VAL A 10 0.12 -47.44 -53.36
CA VAL A 10 -0.58 -47.22 -52.09
C VAL A 10 0.43 -47.00 -50.94
N ALA A 11 1.56 -47.71 -50.96
CA ALA A 11 2.61 -47.53 -49.95
C ALA A 11 3.33 -46.17 -50.07
N GLY A 12 3.53 -45.67 -51.29
CA GLY A 12 4.12 -44.34 -51.53
C GLY A 12 3.20 -43.20 -51.08
N ALA A 13 1.89 -43.35 -51.24
CA ALA A 13 0.92 -42.35 -50.78
C ALA A 13 0.81 -42.27 -49.25
N LEU A 14 1.03 -43.39 -48.54
CA LEU A 14 0.94 -43.42 -47.08
C LEU A 14 2.13 -42.73 -46.38
N LEU A 15 3.31 -42.71 -47.01
CA LEU A 15 4.50 -42.02 -46.50
C LEU A 15 4.41 -40.49 -46.65
N MET A 16 3.61 -39.98 -47.58
CA MET A 16 3.39 -38.54 -47.79
C MET A 16 2.30 -37.96 -46.87
N ALA A 17 1.58 -38.81 -46.14
CA ALA A 17 0.54 -38.39 -45.18
C ALA A 17 1.10 -38.07 -43.78
N ALA A 18 2.40 -38.31 -43.53
CA ALA A 18 3.09 -37.89 -42.32
C ALA A 18 3.31 -36.37 -42.33
N SER A 19 2.20 -35.65 -42.11
CA SER A 19 2.14 -34.20 -42.05
C SER A 19 2.96 -33.70 -40.85
N SER A 20 3.78 -32.67 -41.06
CA SER A 20 4.64 -32.07 -40.06
C SER A 20 3.88 -31.68 -38.79
N LEU A 21 4.30 -32.22 -37.64
CA LEU A 21 3.80 -31.80 -36.33
C LEU A 21 4.43 -30.43 -36.01
N GLN A 22 3.81 -29.35 -36.48
CA GLN A 22 4.26 -28.00 -36.20
C GLN A 22 3.95 -27.68 -34.72
N ALA A 23 4.96 -27.78 -33.86
CA ALA A 23 4.88 -27.23 -32.50
C ALA A 23 5.04 -25.71 -32.60
N ALA A 24 3.93 -24.97 -32.49
CA ALA A 24 3.98 -23.52 -32.34
C ALA A 24 4.30 -23.20 -30.87
N ASP A 25 5.41 -22.53 -30.62
CA ASP A 25 5.74 -22.00 -29.30
C ASP A 25 4.76 -20.86 -28.98
N VAL A 26 3.94 -21.03 -27.95
CA VAL A 26 2.98 -20.02 -27.49
C VAL A 26 3.62 -19.27 -26.33
N THR A 27 4.16 -18.09 -26.62
CA THR A 27 4.73 -17.22 -25.59
C THR A 27 3.60 -16.48 -24.85
N ILE A 28 3.24 -16.95 -23.66
CA ILE A 28 2.26 -16.27 -22.80
C ILE A 28 2.98 -15.18 -21.99
N THR A 29 2.82 -13.92 -22.36
CA THR A 29 3.34 -12.78 -21.59
C THR A 29 2.31 -12.28 -20.58
N VAL A 30 2.51 -12.63 -19.31
CA VAL A 30 1.68 -12.09 -18.21
C VAL A 30 2.32 -10.81 -17.68
N ASN A 31 1.77 -9.66 -18.07
CA ASN A 31 2.11 -8.39 -17.45
C ASN A 31 1.16 -8.09 -16.30
N GLY A 32 1.69 -7.97 -15.09
CA GLY A 32 0.90 -7.64 -13.90
C GLY A 32 1.69 -6.83 -12.89
N LYS A 33 1.06 -5.82 -12.29
CA LYS A 33 1.63 -5.04 -11.19
C LYS A 33 1.14 -5.64 -9.87
N VAL A 34 2.06 -6.24 -9.10
CA VAL A 34 1.75 -6.70 -7.75
C VAL A 34 1.85 -5.52 -6.80
N VAL A 35 0.71 -5.07 -6.25
CA VAL A 35 0.67 -4.10 -5.15
C VAL A 35 0.35 -4.83 -3.86
N ALA A 36 1.00 -4.44 -2.75
CA ALA A 36 0.67 -4.97 -1.44
C ALA A 36 -0.71 -4.45 -0.99
N LYS A 37 -1.50 -5.31 -0.37
CA LYS A 37 -2.77 -4.90 0.28
C LYS A 37 -2.47 -3.88 1.40
N PRO A 38 -3.25 -2.80 1.55
CA PRO A 38 -3.08 -1.88 2.66
C PRO A 38 -3.36 -2.60 3.99
N CYS A 39 -2.72 -2.13 5.07
CA CYS A 39 -3.05 -2.56 6.43
C CYS A 39 -4.43 -2.04 6.84
N THR A 40 -5.09 -2.74 7.75
CA THR A 40 -6.31 -2.26 8.40
C THR A 40 -5.92 -1.42 9.62
N VAL A 41 -6.50 -0.22 9.76
CA VAL A 41 -6.32 0.59 10.97
C VAL A 41 -7.22 0.04 12.07
N SER A 42 -6.63 -0.46 13.15
CA SER A 42 -7.37 -1.01 14.31
C SER A 42 -7.81 0.11 15.26
N THR A 43 -7.02 1.18 15.37
CA THR A 43 -7.35 2.34 16.22
C THR A 43 -8.25 3.32 15.47
N THR A 44 -9.57 3.25 15.72
CA THR A 44 -10.55 4.15 15.06
C THR A 44 -10.57 5.55 15.66
N ASN A 45 -10.41 5.67 16.98
CA ASN A 45 -10.36 6.93 17.69
C ASN A 45 -9.27 6.87 18.76
N ALA A 46 -8.46 7.93 18.83
CA ALA A 46 -7.50 8.13 19.90
C ALA A 46 -7.68 9.56 20.44
N THR A 47 -8.05 9.66 21.71
CA THR A 47 -8.17 10.95 22.40
C THR A 47 -6.90 11.19 23.19
N VAL A 48 -6.32 12.39 23.05
CA VAL A 48 -5.11 12.81 23.76
C VAL A 48 -5.49 13.83 24.80
N GLU A 49 -5.42 13.43 26.07
CA GLU A 49 -5.59 14.33 27.20
C GLU A 49 -4.25 15.04 27.46
N LEU A 50 -4.20 16.34 27.16
CA LEU A 50 -3.03 17.17 27.46
C LEU A 50 -2.96 17.61 28.94
N GLY A 51 -4.06 17.42 29.68
CA GLY A 51 -4.21 17.89 31.06
C GLY A 51 -4.30 19.41 31.15
N ASP A 52 -4.03 19.93 32.36
CA ASP A 52 -4.07 21.35 32.64
C ASP A 52 -2.81 22.07 32.13
N LEU A 53 -2.99 22.94 31.13
CA LEU A 53 -1.95 23.85 30.65
C LEU A 53 -2.19 25.24 31.22
N TYR A 54 -1.24 25.70 32.04
CA TYR A 54 -1.31 27.04 32.64
C TYR A 54 -0.71 28.09 31.71
N THR A 55 -1.48 29.14 31.40
CA THR A 55 -1.09 30.21 30.49
C THR A 55 0.22 30.89 30.86
N PHE A 56 0.52 31.02 32.16
CA PHE A 56 1.78 31.58 32.68
C PHE A 56 3.01 30.80 32.22
N SER A 57 2.89 29.49 32.05
CA SER A 57 4.00 28.64 31.58
C SER A 57 4.18 28.66 30.05
N LEU A 58 3.22 29.24 29.31
CA LEU A 58 3.20 29.30 27.84
C LEU A 58 3.31 30.73 27.28
N VAL A 59 3.69 31.71 28.12
CA VAL A 59 3.77 33.12 27.71
C VAL A 59 4.94 33.44 26.76
N SER A 60 6.03 32.68 26.86
CA SER A 60 7.22 32.91 26.06
C SER A 60 7.14 32.16 24.73
N ALA A 61 7.63 32.77 23.66
CA ALA A 61 7.72 32.12 22.36
C ALA A 61 8.54 30.82 22.46
N GLY A 62 7.97 29.71 21.97
CA GLY A 62 8.60 28.38 22.05
C GLY A 62 8.35 27.61 23.34
N ALA A 63 7.64 28.18 24.32
CA ALA A 63 7.16 27.42 25.47
C ALA A 63 6.19 26.32 25.02
N ALA A 64 6.37 25.11 25.54
CA ALA A 64 5.62 23.92 25.14
C ALA A 64 5.33 23.03 26.35
N SER A 65 4.24 22.26 26.26
CA SER A 65 3.93 21.20 27.23
C SER A 65 4.82 19.97 26.99
N ALA A 66 4.69 18.98 27.88
CA ALA A 66 5.24 17.66 27.64
C ALA A 66 4.63 17.03 26.36
N TRP A 67 5.40 16.17 25.71
CA TRP A 67 4.92 15.37 24.59
C TRP A 67 4.01 14.25 25.08
N HIS A 68 2.86 14.10 24.42
CA HIS A 68 1.96 12.98 24.66
C HIS A 68 2.09 11.97 23.52
N SER A 69 2.30 10.70 23.87
CA SER A 69 2.45 9.62 22.89
C SER A 69 1.11 8.93 22.65
N VAL A 70 0.82 8.64 21.39
CA VAL A 70 -0.37 7.90 20.96
C VAL A 70 0.07 6.78 20.05
N ALA A 71 -0.42 5.57 20.34
CA ALA A 71 -0.22 4.42 19.47
C ALA A 71 -1.40 4.29 18.49
N LEU A 72 -1.09 4.23 17.20
CA LEU A 72 -2.01 3.81 16.16
C LEU A 72 -1.67 2.37 15.81
N ASP A 73 -2.57 1.45 16.14
CA ASP A 73 -2.36 0.04 15.90
C ASP A 73 -2.88 -0.35 14.51
N LEU A 74 -2.07 -1.10 13.76
CA LEU A 74 -2.40 -1.56 12.42
C LEU A 74 -2.39 -3.09 12.40
N SER A 75 -3.47 -3.68 11.91
CA SER A 75 -3.64 -5.12 11.77
C SER A 75 -3.69 -5.55 10.30
N ASN A 76 -3.50 -6.86 10.07
CA ASN A 76 -3.58 -7.46 8.74
C ASN A 76 -2.60 -6.87 7.70
N CYS A 77 -1.42 -6.43 8.12
CA CYS A 77 -0.37 -5.95 7.22
C CYS A 77 0.26 -7.11 6.44
N PRO A 78 0.15 -7.18 5.10
CA PRO A 78 0.78 -8.24 4.32
C PRO A 78 2.30 -8.07 4.31
N ILE A 79 3.04 -9.16 4.04
CA ILE A 79 4.50 -9.19 4.02
C ILE A 79 5.15 -8.16 3.08
N GLY A 80 4.44 -7.64 2.07
CA GLY A 80 4.92 -6.59 1.16
C GLY A 80 4.83 -5.14 1.65
N THR A 81 4.20 -4.86 2.80
CA THR A 81 4.02 -3.47 3.31
C THR A 81 5.20 -3.02 4.19
N SER A 82 6.33 -2.66 3.60
CA SER A 82 7.55 -2.32 4.36
C SER A 82 7.52 -0.95 5.05
N ARG A 83 6.58 -0.07 4.68
CA ARG A 83 6.48 1.28 5.23
C ARG A 83 5.03 1.69 5.40
N VAL A 84 4.72 2.24 6.57
CA VAL A 84 3.45 2.91 6.87
C VAL A 84 3.75 4.38 7.09
N VAL A 85 2.96 5.26 6.48
CA VAL A 85 3.07 6.71 6.66
C VAL A 85 1.75 7.22 7.21
N ALA A 86 1.78 7.77 8.43
CA ALA A 86 0.66 8.50 8.99
C ALA A 86 0.74 9.97 8.58
N THR A 87 -0.38 10.52 8.10
CA THR A 87 -0.50 11.93 7.73
C THR A 87 -1.51 12.59 8.66
N PHE A 88 -1.10 13.69 9.31
CA PHE A 88 -1.96 14.47 10.19
C PHE A 88 -2.54 15.67 9.43
N SER A 89 -3.85 15.91 9.57
CA SER A 89 -4.53 17.04 8.94
C SER A 89 -5.42 17.76 9.95
N GLY A 90 -5.53 19.08 9.82
CA GLY A 90 -6.27 19.92 10.75
C GLY A 90 -6.14 21.41 10.40
N THR A 91 -6.85 22.25 11.14
CA THR A 91 -6.78 23.71 10.97
C THR A 91 -5.42 24.23 11.41
N ALA A 92 -4.67 24.87 10.52
CA ALA A 92 -3.33 25.37 10.81
C ALA A 92 -3.34 26.76 11.46
N ASP A 93 -2.32 27.05 12.28
CA ASP A 93 -2.15 28.31 12.97
C ASP A 93 -1.64 29.45 12.09
N GLY A 94 -1.03 29.09 10.95
CA GLY A 94 -0.23 29.98 10.11
C GLY A 94 1.28 29.86 10.36
N THR A 95 1.66 29.18 11.45
CA THR A 95 3.05 28.94 11.89
C THR A 95 3.53 27.50 11.66
N GLY A 96 2.72 26.66 11.01
CA GLY A 96 3.00 25.23 10.82
C GLY A 96 2.51 24.32 11.96
N TYR A 97 1.81 24.88 12.95
CA TYR A 97 1.15 24.15 14.04
C TYR A 97 -0.37 24.08 13.82
N TYR A 98 -1.08 23.24 14.56
CA TYR A 98 -2.54 23.15 14.52
C TYR A 98 -3.19 24.09 15.54
N LYS A 99 -4.29 24.76 15.15
CA LYS A 99 -5.10 25.63 16.01
C LYS A 99 -5.78 24.82 17.10
N THR A 100 -5.68 25.27 18.34
CA THR A 100 -6.60 24.82 19.40
C THR A 100 -7.94 25.53 19.30
N ARG A 101 -9.03 24.83 19.63
CA ARG A 101 -10.38 25.44 19.66
C ARG A 101 -10.63 26.30 20.90
N ALA A 102 -9.82 26.16 21.95
CA ALA A 102 -9.99 26.89 23.19
C ALA A 102 -9.39 28.31 23.12
N PRO A 103 -10.14 29.36 23.53
CA PRO A 103 -9.57 30.68 23.79
C PRO A 103 -8.85 30.71 25.16
N PRO A 104 -7.79 31.50 25.32
CA PRO A 104 -7.07 32.27 24.30
C PRO A 104 -6.23 31.38 23.37
N ALA A 105 -6.09 31.78 22.09
CA ALA A 105 -5.35 31.07 21.04
C ALA A 105 -3.81 31.15 21.20
N ILE A 106 -3.32 31.14 22.45
CA ILE A 106 -1.88 31.14 22.78
C ILE A 106 -1.26 29.74 22.70
N SER A 107 -2.06 28.72 22.40
CA SER A 107 -1.62 27.34 22.31
C SER A 107 -1.81 26.81 20.89
N SER A 108 -0.76 26.20 20.34
CA SER A 108 -0.76 25.57 19.03
C SER A 108 -0.16 24.17 19.16
N SER A 109 -0.80 23.16 18.58
CA SER A 109 -0.38 21.76 18.75
C SER A 109 0.49 21.26 17.59
N SER A 110 1.41 20.35 17.89
CA SER A 110 2.28 19.68 16.91
C SER A 110 2.09 18.17 17.01
N CYS A 111 1.93 17.51 15.86
CA CYS A 111 1.95 16.05 15.78
C CYS A 111 3.16 15.60 14.97
N ARG A 112 3.91 14.64 15.50
CA ARG A 112 5.02 14.00 14.81
C ARG A 112 4.82 12.50 14.82
N THR A 113 5.02 11.88 13.66
CA THR A 113 5.03 10.42 13.55
C THR A 113 6.40 9.93 14.01
N ALA A 114 6.44 9.12 15.06
CA ALA A 114 7.59 8.25 15.28
C ALA A 114 7.47 7.10 14.28
N ALA A 115 8.43 6.95 13.37
CA ALA A 115 8.45 5.80 12.47
C ALA A 115 8.66 4.54 13.31
N ALA A 116 7.64 3.67 13.38
CA ALA A 116 7.82 2.34 13.93
C ALA A 116 8.51 1.47 12.87
N PRO A 117 9.73 0.95 13.12
CA PRO A 117 10.24 -0.15 12.32
C PRO A 117 9.32 -1.36 12.49
N ARG A 118 9.18 -2.16 11.42
CA ARG A 118 8.52 -3.46 11.49
C ARG A 118 9.17 -4.37 12.52
#